data_AF-A0A7S0H913-F1
#
_entry.id   AF-A0A7S0H913-F1
#
_cell.length_a   1.000
_cell.length_b   1.000
_cell.length_c   1.000
_cell.angle_alpha   90.00
_cell.angle_beta   90.00
_cell.angle_gamma   90.00
#
_symmetry.space_group_name_H-M   'P 1'
#
loop_
_entity.id
_entity.type
_entity.pdbx_description
1 polymer ?
#
loop_
_entity_poly.entity_id
_entity_poly.type
_entity_poly.pdbx_seq_one_letter_code
_entity_poly.pdbx_strand_id
1 'polypeptide(L)'
;VRYFWTAMRRFSPEQRSAFMRFVWGRSRLPASAAEWGDMKFTIHTKHTSQPDGVYPVAHTCFFSLELPAYSSAAHCYDRLLYAITHCTQIDIDTTTAARENRDRDDGED
;
A
#
# COMPACT_ATOMS: atom_id res chain seq x y z
N VAL A 1 -1.17 13.43 -10.23
CA VAL A 1 -0.30 12.38 -9.62
C VAL A 1 1.17 12.77 -9.38
N ARG A 2 1.69 13.94 -9.83
CA ARG A 2 3.12 14.29 -9.64
C ARG A 2 3.58 14.29 -8.17
N TYR A 3 2.78 14.85 -7.26
CA TYR A 3 3.11 14.91 -5.83
C TYR A 3 3.22 13.54 -5.17
N PHE A 4 2.33 12.60 -5.53
CA PHE A 4 2.42 11.21 -5.09
C PHE A 4 3.78 10.60 -5.43
N TRP A 5 4.22 10.69 -6.69
CA TRP A 5 5.51 10.13 -7.11
C TRP A 5 6.71 10.85 -6.50
N THR A 6 6.58 12.15 -6.17
CA THR A 6 7.59 12.86 -5.38
C THR A 6 7.66 12.31 -3.95
N ALA A 7 6.53 12.05 -3.29
CA ALA A 7 6.50 11.45 -1.97
C ALA A 7 7.09 10.03 -1.95
N MET A 8 6.67 9.17 -2.89
CA MET A 8 7.15 7.79 -3.00
C MET A 8 8.67 7.69 -3.20
N ARG A 9 9.25 8.60 -4.00
CA ARG A 9 10.71 8.65 -4.19
C ARG A 9 11.46 9.09 -2.92
N ARG A 10 10.84 9.94 -2.09
CA ARG A 10 11.39 10.38 -0.80
C ARG A 10 11.26 9.33 0.31
N PHE A 11 10.32 8.39 0.18
CA PHE A 11 10.16 7.32 1.16
C PHE A 11 11.36 6.37 1.22
N SER A 12 11.72 5.99 2.44
CA SER A 12 12.69 4.91 2.71
C SER A 12 12.14 3.56 2.24
N PRO A 13 12.98 2.51 2.13
CA PRO A 13 12.51 1.17 1.85
C PRO A 13 11.40 0.69 2.81
N GLU A 14 11.55 0.96 4.10
CA GLU A 14 10.60 0.57 5.15
C GLU A 14 9.26 1.31 4.99
N GLN A 15 9.32 2.60 4.66
CA GLN A 15 8.13 3.41 4.38
C GLN A 15 7.42 2.96 3.09
N ARG A 16 8.15 2.52 2.06
CA ARG A 16 7.54 1.93 0.86
C ARG A 16 6.87 0.60 1.17
N SER A 17 7.48 -0.25 1.99
CA SER A 17 6.82 -1.48 2.47
C SER A 17 5.59 -1.18 3.33
N ALA A 18 5.63 -0.15 4.18
CA ALA A 18 4.46 0.30 4.94
C ALA A 18 3.35 0.82 4.01
N PHE A 19 3.70 1.57 2.97
CA PHE A 19 2.75 1.97 1.93
C PHE A 19 2.11 0.78 1.25
N MET A 20 2.87 -0.27 0.90
CA MET A 20 2.30 -1.50 0.33
C MET A 20 1.28 -2.15 1.26
N ARG A 21 1.58 -2.27 2.56
CA ARG A 21 0.61 -2.77 3.55
C ARG A 21 -0.62 -1.87 3.63
N PHE A 22 -0.44 -0.55 3.55
CA PHE A 22 -1.55 0.39 3.59
C PHE A 22 -2.51 0.23 2.40
N VAL A 23 -2.00 0.04 1.17
CA VAL A 23 -2.85 -0.05 -0.03
C VAL A 23 -3.26 -1.46 -0.45
N TRP A 24 -2.62 -2.50 0.10
CA TRP A 24 -2.82 -3.90 -0.29
C TRP A 24 -2.95 -4.85 0.90
N GLY A 25 -2.63 -4.44 2.13
CA GLY A 25 -2.63 -5.35 3.28
C GLY A 25 -1.53 -6.43 3.21
N ARG A 26 -0.67 -6.38 2.20
CA ARG A 26 0.50 -7.25 2.03
C ARG A 26 1.79 -6.44 2.10
N SER A 27 2.82 -7.06 2.66
CA SER A 27 4.13 -6.43 2.80
C SER A 27 4.99 -6.52 1.54
N ARG A 28 4.59 -7.36 0.57
CA ARG A 28 5.37 -7.72 -0.62
C ARG A 28 4.52 -7.65 -1.89
N LEU A 29 5.21 -7.36 -2.99
CA LEU A 29 4.69 -7.48 -4.34
C LEU A 29 4.72 -8.96 -4.79
N PRO A 30 3.87 -9.37 -5.75
CA PRO A 30 3.96 -10.65 -6.41
C PRO A 30 5.31 -10.79 -7.11
N ALA A 31 5.87 -11.99 -7.07
CA ALA A 31 7.24 -12.24 -7.52
C ALA A 31 7.35 -12.32 -9.05
N SER A 32 6.24 -12.57 -9.74
CA SER A 32 6.21 -12.78 -11.18
C SER A 32 5.03 -12.08 -11.85
N ALA A 33 5.19 -11.74 -13.15
CA ALA A 33 4.11 -11.14 -13.95
C ALA A 33 2.86 -12.04 -14.03
N ALA A 34 3.02 -13.37 -13.95
CA ALA A 34 1.91 -14.31 -13.89
C ALA A 34 1.10 -14.15 -12.60
N GLU A 35 1.75 -13.95 -11.45
CA GLU A 35 1.07 -13.69 -10.17
C GLU A 35 0.40 -12.31 -10.12
N TRP A 36 0.86 -11.36 -10.93
CA TRP A 36 0.21 -10.06 -11.08
C TRP A 36 -1.14 -10.16 -11.78
N GLY A 37 -1.30 -11.05 -12.76
CA GLY A 37 -2.51 -11.18 -13.56
C GLY A 37 -2.96 -9.82 -14.12
N ASP A 38 -4.25 -9.49 -13.93
CA ASP A 38 -4.84 -8.20 -14.35
C ASP A 38 -4.82 -7.12 -13.26
N MET A 39 -4.22 -7.40 -12.11
CA MET A 39 -4.25 -6.50 -10.96
C MET A 39 -3.42 -5.24 -11.23
N LYS A 40 -4.03 -4.07 -11.00
CA LYS A 40 -3.41 -2.77 -11.22
C LYS A 40 -3.62 -1.87 -10.03
N PHE A 41 -2.57 -1.16 -9.63
CA PHE A 41 -2.71 -0.09 -8.65
C PHE A 41 -3.38 1.12 -9.29
N THR A 42 -4.48 1.60 -8.73
CA THR A 42 -5.17 2.80 -9.20
C THR A 42 -5.17 3.92 -8.17
N ILE A 43 -5.02 5.15 -8.64
CA ILE A 43 -5.14 6.35 -7.81
C ILE A 43 -6.34 7.15 -8.30
N HIS A 44 -7.28 7.39 -7.40
CA HIS A 44 -8.46 8.23 -7.62
C HIS A 44 -8.29 9.55 -6.88
N THR A 45 -8.83 10.63 -7.44
CA THR A 45 -8.85 11.91 -6.73
C THR A 45 -9.91 11.86 -5.64
N LYS A 46 -9.53 12.20 -4.41
CA LYS A 46 -10.49 12.43 -3.32
C LYS A 46 -11.03 13.85 -3.41
N HIS A 47 -12.31 14.01 -3.71
CA HIS A 47 -12.96 15.31 -3.79
C HIS A 47 -13.29 15.84 -2.38
N THR A 48 -12.81 17.03 -2.05
CA THR A 48 -13.06 17.71 -0.78
C THR A 48 -12.78 19.21 -0.92
N SER A 49 -13.45 20.04 -0.13
CA SER A 49 -13.20 21.48 -0.05
C SER A 49 -11.95 21.83 0.75
N GLN A 50 -11.42 20.90 1.55
CA GLN A 50 -10.23 21.11 2.40
C GLN A 50 -9.21 19.97 2.19
N PRO A 51 -8.53 19.92 1.03
CA PRO A 51 -7.66 18.80 0.68
C PRO A 51 -6.52 18.57 1.67
N ASP A 52 -5.92 19.63 2.20
CA ASP A 52 -4.79 19.54 3.14
C ASP A 52 -5.20 19.11 4.55
N GLY A 53 -6.50 19.20 4.88
CA GLY A 53 -7.06 18.84 6.18
C GLY A 53 -7.46 17.37 6.31
N VAL A 54 -7.39 16.59 5.23
CA VAL A 54 -7.82 15.19 5.19
C VAL A 54 -6.68 14.24 4.80
N TYR A 55 -6.79 12.99 5.26
CA TYR A 55 -5.86 11.93 4.95
C TYR A 55 -6.25 11.18 3.67
N PRO A 56 -5.28 10.54 2.98
CA PRO A 56 -5.61 9.62 1.91
C PRO A 56 -6.36 8.40 2.45
N VAL A 57 -7.16 7.77 1.60
CA VAL A 57 -7.93 6.56 1.95
C VAL A 57 -7.50 5.43 1.03
N ALA A 58 -7.07 4.31 1.60
CA ALA A 58 -6.77 3.11 0.87
C ALA A 58 -7.96 2.17 0.83
N HIS A 59 -8.17 1.52 -0.31
CA HIS A 59 -9.12 0.43 -0.47
C HIS A 59 -8.34 -0.84 -0.77
N THR A 60 -7.96 -1.56 0.29
CA THR A 60 -7.04 -2.70 0.22
C THR A 60 -7.53 -3.82 -0.69
N CYS A 61 -8.82 -4.15 -0.65
CA CYS A 61 -9.43 -5.17 -1.52
C CYS A 61 -9.32 -4.85 -3.01
N PHE A 62 -9.24 -3.57 -3.38
CA PHE A 62 -9.21 -3.13 -4.78
C PHE A 62 -7.85 -2.60 -5.21
N PHE A 63 -6.84 -2.71 -4.34
CA PHE A 63 -5.50 -2.17 -4.54
C PHE A 63 -5.54 -0.73 -5.09
N SER A 64 -6.31 0.14 -4.43
CA SER A 64 -6.51 1.51 -4.88
C SER A 64 -6.37 2.54 -3.76
N LEU A 65 -6.07 3.77 -4.16
CA LEU A 65 -5.84 4.90 -3.26
C LEU A 65 -6.67 6.10 -3.68
N GLU A 66 -7.50 6.61 -2.78
CA GLU A 66 -8.07 7.94 -2.90
C GLU A 66 -7.10 8.98 -2.32
N LEU A 67 -6.59 9.85 -3.18
CA LEU A 67 -5.64 10.89 -2.82
C LEU A 67 -6.29 12.28 -2.94
N PRO A 68 -6.36 13.06 -1.85
CA PRO A 68 -6.75 14.46 -1.92
C PRO A 68 -5.85 15.26 -2.87
N ALA A 69 -6.43 16.27 -3.53
CA ALA A 69 -5.68 17.20 -4.37
C ALA A 69 -4.90 18.21 -3.49
N TYR A 70 -3.90 17.72 -2.76
CA TYR A 70 -3.08 18.52 -1.85
C TYR A 70 -2.47 19.75 -2.53
N SER A 71 -2.42 20.85 -1.80
CA SER A 71 -1.90 22.13 -2.32
C SER A 71 -0.41 22.11 -2.61
N SER A 72 0.35 21.22 -1.95
CA SER A 72 1.80 21.13 -2.09
C SER A 72 2.32 19.69 -2.02
N ALA A 73 3.54 19.50 -2.53
CA ALA A 73 4.25 18.22 -2.40
C ALA A 73 4.61 17.89 -0.94
N ALA A 74 4.78 18.90 -0.08
CA ALA A 74 5.04 18.72 1.34
C ALA A 74 3.81 18.13 2.05
N HIS A 75 2.62 18.74 1.86
CA HIS A 75 1.37 18.20 2.40
C HIS A 75 1.10 16.77 1.92
N CYS A 76 1.32 16.49 0.63
CA CYS A 76 1.15 15.14 0.11
C CYS A 76 2.07 14.13 0.80
N TYR A 77 3.35 14.48 1.01
CA TYR A 77 4.31 13.64 1.71
C TYR A 77 3.90 13.42 3.18
N ASP A 78 3.62 14.49 3.92
CA ASP A 78 3.31 14.42 5.36
C ASP A 78 2.03 13.61 5.62
N ARG A 79 1.00 13.80 4.79
CA ARG A 79 -0.28 13.09 4.93
C ARG A 79 -0.18 11.63 4.53
N LEU A 80 0.57 11.30 3.47
CA LEU A 80 0.84 9.90 3.12
C LEU A 80 1.67 9.22 4.21
N LEU A 81 2.73 9.87 4.68
CA LEU A 81 3.58 9.34 5.74
C LEU A 81 2.76 9.06 7.00
N TYR A 82 1.95 10.02 7.44
CA TYR A 82 1.09 9.84 8.60
C TYR A 82 0.12 8.66 8.42
N ALA A 83 -0.52 8.55 7.25
CA ALA A 83 -1.48 7.47 6.99
C ALA A 83 -0.82 6.09 7.04
N ILE A 84 0.32 5.91 6.38
CA ILE A 84 1.01 4.61 6.35
C ILE A 84 1.62 4.21 7.70
N THR A 85 1.88 5.17 8.60
CA THR A 85 2.42 4.87 9.93
C THR A 85 1.35 4.59 10.98
N HIS A 86 0.14 5.15 10.82
CA HIS A 86 -0.92 5.05 11.83
C HIS A 86 -2.10 4.17 11.44
N CYS A 87 -2.24 3.77 10.16
CA CYS A 87 -3.21 2.75 9.74
C CYS A 87 -2.54 1.37 9.72
N THR A 88 -2.49 0.70 10.87
CA THR A 88 -2.13 -0.72 10.95
C THR A 88 -3.37 -1.57 10.77
N GLN A 89 -3.72 -1.95 9.54
CA GLN A 89 -4.59 -3.13 9.35
C GLN A 89 -3.80 -4.38 9.77
N ILE A 90 -4.50 -5.30 10.46
CA ILE A 90 -4.00 -6.57 11.00
C ILE A 90 -3.29 -7.37 9.88
N ASP A 91 -2.05 -7.80 10.14
CA ASP A 91 -1.24 -8.60 9.22
C ASP A 91 -1.94 -9.92 8.83
N ILE A 92 -2.48 -9.98 7.61
CA ILE A 92 -3.01 -11.23 7.02
C ILE A 92 -1.86 -12.20 6.65
N ASP A 93 -0.61 -11.73 6.61
CA ASP A 93 0.59 -12.58 6.39
C ASP A 93 0.85 -13.58 7.54
N THR A 94 0.19 -13.43 8.69
CA THR A 94 0.25 -14.40 9.81
C THR A 94 -0.84 -15.48 9.79
N THR A 95 -1.59 -15.62 8.69
CA THR A 95 -2.55 -16.71 8.56
C THR A 95 -1.81 -18.03 8.32
N THR A 96 -2.13 -19.05 9.11
CA THR A 96 -1.60 -20.43 9.13
C THR A 96 -1.42 -21.08 7.75
N ALA A 97 -2.17 -20.66 6.74
CA ALA A 97 -2.06 -21.15 5.35
C ALA A 97 -0.68 -20.91 4.69
N ALA A 98 0.06 -19.85 5.07
CA ALA A 98 1.40 -19.59 4.53
C ALA A 98 2.48 -20.51 5.14
N ARG A 99 2.22 -21.09 6.31
CA ARG A 99 3.08 -22.08 6.97
C ARG A 99 2.81 -23.49 6.44
N GLU A 100 1.54 -23.83 6.20
CA GLU A 100 1.14 -25.15 5.70
C GLU A 100 1.66 -25.51 4.29
N ASN A 101 2.14 -24.52 3.51
CA ASN A 101 2.78 -24.76 2.22
C ASN A 101 4.31 -24.95 2.29
N ARG A 102 4.96 -24.72 3.44
CA ARG A 102 6.40 -25.02 3.62
C ARG A 102 6.65 -26.40 4.19
N ASP A 103 5.68 -26.97 4.91
CA ASP A 103 5.85 -28.25 5.60
C ASP A 103 5.40 -29.46 4.74
N ARG A 104 5.14 -29.29 3.43
CA ARG A 104 4.71 -30.36 2.50
C ARG A 104 5.76 -30.78 1.46
N ASP A 105 6.96 -30.23 1.49
CA ASP A 105 8.03 -30.56 0.51
C ASP A 105 9.15 -31.44 1.09
N ASP A 106 9.15 -31.72 2.41
CA ASP A 106 10.20 -32.51 3.06
C ASP A 106 9.71 -33.90 3.52
N GLY A 107 9.47 -34.80 2.57
CA GLY A 107 9.34 -36.26 2.79
C GLY A 107 8.40 -36.92 1.78
N GLU A 108 8.69 -38.03 1.11
CA GLU A 108 9.77 -39.03 1.13
C GLU A 108 9.54 -39.90 -0.15
N ASP A 109 10.53 -40.71 -0.56
CA ASP A 109 10.61 -41.55 -1.79
C ASP A 109 9.33 -42.30 -2.24
#